data_AF-A0A2J8TNU0-F1
#
_entry.id   AF-A0A2J8TNU0-F1
#
_cell.length_a   1.000
_cell.length_b   1.000
_cell.length_c   1.000
_cell.angle_alpha   90.00
_cell.angle_beta   90.00
_cell.angle_gamma   90.00
#
_symmetry.space_group_name_H-M   'P 1'
#
loop_
_entity.id
_entity.type
_entity.pdbx_description
1 polymer ?
#
loop_
_entity_poly.entity_id
_entity_poly.type
_entity_poly.pdbx_seq_one_letter_code
_entity_poly.pdbx_strand_id
1 'polypeptide(L)'
;MCNTPTYCDLGKAAKDVFNKGYGFGMVKIDLKTKSCSGVEFSTSGHAYTDTGKASGNLETKYKVCNYGLTFTQKWNTDNTLGTEISWENKLAEGLKLTLDTIFVPNTGKKSGKLKASYKRDCFSVGSNVDIDFSGPTIYGWAVLAFEGWLAGYQMSFDTAKSKLS
;
A
#
# COMPACT_ATOMS: atom_id res chain seq x y z
N MET A 1 14.05 -7.72 -21.69
CA MET A 1 13.65 -8.24 -20.36
C MET A 1 12.18 -7.93 -20.16
N CYS A 2 11.36 -8.94 -19.87
CA CYS A 2 9.96 -8.74 -19.55
C CYS A 2 9.89 -8.27 -18.09
N ASN A 3 9.35 -7.07 -17.83
CA ASN A 3 9.17 -6.55 -16.47
C ASN A 3 7.68 -6.32 -16.26
N THR A 4 7.02 -7.26 -15.60
CA THR A 4 5.57 -7.19 -15.40
C THR A 4 5.23 -6.29 -14.20
N PRO A 5 4.45 -5.19 -14.37
CA PRO A 5 3.98 -4.40 -13.25
C PRO A 5 2.95 -5.16 -12.40
N THR A 6 2.61 -4.65 -11.22
CA THR A 6 1.38 -5.09 -10.55
C THR A 6 0.18 -4.48 -11.27
N TYR A 7 -1.02 -5.05 -11.09
CA TYR A 7 -2.22 -4.49 -11.71
C TYR A 7 -2.43 -3.00 -11.35
N CYS A 8 -2.16 -2.63 -10.09
CA CYS A 8 -2.27 -1.24 -9.62
C CYS A 8 -1.22 -0.30 -10.24
N ASP A 9 -0.13 -0.82 -10.79
CA ASP A 9 0.91 -0.03 -11.44
C ASP A 9 0.70 0.12 -12.96
N LEU A 10 -0.32 -0.53 -13.55
CA LEU A 10 -0.70 -0.32 -14.95
C LEU A 10 -1.14 1.13 -15.17
N GLY A 11 -0.47 1.83 -16.11
CA GLY A 11 -0.75 3.24 -16.40
C GLY A 11 -0.26 4.24 -15.33
N LYS A 12 0.49 3.78 -14.31
CA LYS A 12 0.98 4.65 -13.23
C LYS A 12 1.81 5.83 -13.72
N ALA A 13 2.65 5.63 -14.73
CA ALA A 13 3.45 6.71 -15.31
C ALA A 13 2.56 7.82 -15.90
N ALA A 14 1.51 7.47 -16.64
CA ALA A 14 0.55 8.44 -17.16
C ALA A 14 -0.23 9.11 -16.01
N LYS A 15 -0.71 8.33 -15.03
CA LYS A 15 -1.39 8.86 -13.85
C LYS A 15 -0.52 9.84 -13.07
N ASP A 16 0.78 9.56 -12.94
CA ASP A 16 1.74 10.39 -12.24
C ASP A 16 1.92 11.77 -12.91
N VAL A 17 1.86 11.86 -14.25
CA VAL A 17 1.92 13.14 -14.98
C VAL A 17 0.79 14.08 -14.55
N PHE A 18 -0.40 13.54 -14.30
CA PHE A 18 -1.57 14.35 -13.92
C PHE A 18 -1.68 14.59 -12.41
N ASN A 19 -1.04 13.78 -11.57
CA ASN A 19 -1.23 13.86 -10.11
C ASN A 19 -0.03 14.45 -9.36
N LYS A 20 1.20 14.26 -9.84
CA LYS A 20 2.39 14.74 -9.12
C LYS A 20 2.57 16.25 -9.34
N GLY A 21 2.76 16.97 -8.24
CA GLY A 21 2.99 18.43 -8.26
C GLY A 21 1.72 19.27 -8.28
N TYR A 22 0.54 18.64 -8.44
CA TYR A 22 -0.75 19.32 -8.41
C TYR A 22 -1.40 19.14 -7.02
N GLY A 23 -1.38 20.21 -6.22
CA GLY A 23 -1.93 20.26 -4.87
C GLY A 23 -2.83 21.48 -4.67
N PHE A 24 -3.78 21.70 -5.59
CA PHE A 24 -4.66 22.86 -5.53
C PHE A 24 -5.48 22.85 -4.24
N GLY A 25 -5.59 24.01 -3.60
CA GLY A 25 -6.37 24.17 -2.37
C GLY A 25 -5.75 23.55 -1.12
N MET A 26 -4.48 23.12 -1.16
CA MET A 26 -3.78 22.65 0.03
C MET A 26 -2.30 23.07 0.06
N VAL A 27 -1.79 23.36 1.25
CA VAL A 27 -0.36 23.47 1.51
C VAL A 27 0.11 22.13 2.06
N LYS A 28 1.09 21.52 1.39
CA LYS A 28 1.67 20.24 1.81
C LYS A 28 3.15 20.41 2.14
N ILE A 29 3.56 19.90 3.29
CA ILE A 29 4.94 19.83 3.73
C ILE A 29 5.28 18.35 3.90
N ASP A 30 6.30 17.87 3.21
CA ASP A 30 6.84 16.52 3.36
C ASP A 30 8.27 16.60 3.89
N LEU A 31 8.55 15.96 5.02
CA LEU A 31 9.87 15.84 5.61
C LEU A 31 10.27 14.36 5.62
N LYS A 32 11.36 14.01 4.93
CA LYS A 32 11.92 12.65 4.92
C LYS A 32 13.31 12.66 5.51
N THR A 33 13.52 11.88 6.56
CA THR A 33 14.82 11.72 7.21
C THR A 33 15.19 10.25 7.27
N LYS A 34 16.49 9.98 7.24
CA LYS A 34 17.03 8.63 7.38
C LYS A 34 18.08 8.67 8.48
N SER A 35 17.87 7.86 9.52
CA SER A 35 18.81 7.75 10.63
C SER A 35 20.06 6.97 10.22
N CYS A 36 21.16 7.17 10.96
CA CYS A 36 22.37 6.37 10.79
C CYS A 36 22.13 4.87 11.06
N SER A 37 21.12 4.54 11.89
CA SER A 37 20.69 3.17 12.16
C SER A 37 19.82 2.55 11.04
N GLY A 38 19.56 3.28 9.94
CA GLY A 38 18.81 2.78 8.79
C GLY A 38 17.29 2.90 8.89
N VAL A 39 16.77 3.57 9.94
CA VAL A 39 15.34 3.88 10.10
C VAL A 39 15.00 5.08 9.21
N GLU A 40 13.94 4.97 8.43
CA GLU A 40 13.42 6.05 7.59
C GLU A 40 12.18 6.65 8.28
N PHE A 41 12.18 7.96 8.53
CA PHE A 41 11.02 8.69 9.00
C PHE A 41 10.50 9.57 7.87
N SER A 42 9.19 9.53 7.64
CA SER A 42 8.50 10.38 6.68
C SER A 42 7.33 11.06 7.40
N THR A 43 7.47 12.34 7.66
CA THR A 43 6.44 13.17 8.28
C THR A 43 5.81 14.04 7.20
N SER A 44 4.49 14.02 7.07
CA SER A 44 3.77 14.91 6.16
C SER A 44 2.74 15.75 6.93
N GLY A 45 2.67 17.03 6.59
CA GLY A 45 1.66 17.96 7.09
C GLY A 45 0.86 18.53 5.92
N HIS A 46 -0.46 18.59 6.08
CA HIS A 46 -1.39 19.11 5.10
C HIS A 46 -2.25 20.18 5.75
N ALA A 47 -2.38 21.34 5.11
CA ALA A 47 -3.33 22.37 5.49
C ALA A 47 -4.23 22.69 4.30
N TYR A 48 -5.54 22.53 4.47
CA TYR A 48 -6.54 22.74 3.42
C TYR A 48 -7.04 24.18 3.47
N THR A 49 -6.90 24.92 2.36
CA THR A 49 -7.18 26.36 2.33
C THR A 49 -8.68 26.68 2.26
N ASP A 50 -9.49 25.72 1.83
CA ASP A 50 -10.95 25.83 1.72
C ASP A 50 -11.67 25.59 3.07
N THR A 51 -11.21 24.61 3.84
CA THR A 51 -11.83 24.20 5.12
C THR A 51 -11.09 24.73 6.34
N GLY A 52 -9.86 25.22 6.19
CA GLY A 52 -8.96 25.61 7.28
C GLY A 52 -8.47 24.43 8.13
N LYS A 53 -8.80 23.18 7.77
CA LYS A 53 -8.38 22.00 8.51
C LYS A 53 -6.91 21.68 8.23
N ALA A 54 -6.24 21.16 9.26
CA ALA A 54 -4.90 20.62 9.15
C ALA A 54 -4.89 19.12 9.49
N SER A 55 -4.10 18.35 8.76
CA SER A 55 -3.83 16.95 9.08
C SER A 55 -2.34 16.65 9.02
N GLY A 56 -1.91 15.70 9.85
CA GLY A 56 -0.52 15.26 9.91
C GLY A 56 -0.44 13.75 9.83
N ASN A 57 0.61 13.25 9.18
CA ASN A 57 0.97 11.84 9.13
C ASN A 57 2.44 11.68 9.52
N LEU A 58 2.73 10.63 10.27
CA LEU A 58 4.07 10.17 10.59
C LEU A 58 4.18 8.71 10.15
N GLU A 59 5.06 8.43 9.21
CA GLU A 59 5.44 7.08 8.80
C GLU A 59 6.87 6.79 9.28
N THR A 60 7.05 5.71 10.03
CA THR A 60 8.36 5.19 10.44
C THR A 60 8.56 3.85 9.76
N LYS A 61 9.66 3.70 9.02
CA LYS A 61 9.98 2.49 8.28
C LYS A 61 11.32 1.94 8.72
N TYR A 62 11.32 0.68 9.13
CA TYR A 62 12.48 -0.05 9.59
C TYR A 62 12.69 -1.29 8.73
N LYS A 63 13.82 -1.34 8.03
CA LYS A 63 14.17 -2.43 7.12
C LYS A 63 15.17 -3.36 7.79
N VAL A 64 14.77 -4.61 8.00
CA VAL A 64 15.65 -5.69 8.48
C VAL A 64 16.13 -6.48 7.27
N CYS A 65 17.11 -5.91 6.57
CA CYS A 65 17.60 -6.44 5.28
C CYS A 65 18.03 -7.91 5.35
N ASN A 66 18.63 -8.35 6.47
CA ASN A 66 19.09 -9.73 6.65
C ASN A 66 17.94 -10.75 6.46
N TYR A 67 16.74 -10.41 6.91
CA TYR A 67 15.56 -11.27 6.87
C TYR A 67 14.54 -10.87 5.79
N GLY A 68 14.83 -9.85 4.96
CA GLY A 68 13.90 -9.36 3.94
C GLY A 68 12.59 -8.79 4.53
N LEU A 69 12.62 -8.40 5.80
CA LEU A 69 11.47 -7.87 6.53
C LEU A 69 11.50 -6.34 6.53
N THR A 70 10.35 -5.72 6.31
CA THR A 70 10.17 -4.28 6.53
C THR A 70 9.00 -4.06 7.46
N PHE A 71 9.25 -3.33 8.53
CA PHE A 71 8.24 -2.87 9.47
C PHE A 71 7.95 -1.41 9.15
N THR A 72 6.68 -1.08 8.92
CA THR A 72 6.24 0.29 8.68
C THR A 72 5.14 0.62 9.67
N GLN A 73 5.34 1.65 10.47
CA GLN A 73 4.36 2.14 11.41
C GLN A 73 3.89 3.53 10.97
N LYS A 74 2.59 3.69 10.82
CA LYS A 74 1.94 4.93 10.38
C LYS A 74 1.07 5.45 11.51
N TRP A 75 1.16 6.73 11.80
CA TRP A 75 0.29 7.41 12.75
C TRP A 75 -0.19 8.72 12.16
N ASN A 76 -1.47 9.03 12.32
CA ASN A 76 -2.05 10.28 11.84
C ASN A 76 -2.69 11.08 12.97
N THR A 77 -2.99 12.36 12.69
CA THR A 77 -3.63 13.28 13.63
C THR A 77 -5.07 12.90 14.00
N ASP A 78 -5.71 12.01 13.23
CA ASP A 78 -7.03 11.44 13.55
C ASP A 78 -6.93 10.23 14.50
N ASN A 79 -5.77 10.05 15.14
CA ASN A 79 -5.41 8.93 16.02
C ASN A 79 -5.43 7.55 15.35
N THR A 80 -5.43 7.44 14.03
CA THR A 80 -5.34 6.14 13.34
C THR A 80 -3.90 5.64 13.38
N LEU A 81 -3.73 4.43 13.93
CA LEU A 81 -2.47 3.70 13.98
C LEU A 81 -2.49 2.61 12.91
N GLY A 82 -1.52 2.62 12.02
CA GLY A 82 -1.30 1.58 11.01
C GLY A 82 0.01 0.86 11.26
N THR A 83 -0.01 -0.46 11.26
CA THR A 83 1.19 -1.30 11.33
C THR A 83 1.23 -2.18 10.09
N GLU A 84 2.27 -2.07 9.30
CA GLU A 84 2.50 -2.82 8.07
C GLU A 84 3.79 -3.64 8.23
N ILE A 85 3.69 -4.95 8.07
CA ILE A 85 4.82 -5.88 8.10
C ILE A 85 4.92 -6.51 6.72
N SER A 86 5.96 -6.20 5.97
CA SER A 86 6.21 -6.83 4.68
C SER A 86 7.37 -7.81 4.75
N TRP A 87 7.23 -8.94 4.05
CA TRP A 87 8.26 -9.96 3.91
C TRP A 87 8.46 -10.27 2.44
N GLU A 88 9.66 -9.99 1.94
CA GLU A 88 9.99 -10.04 0.52
C GLU A 88 11.14 -11.02 0.24
N ASN A 89 11.01 -11.80 -0.83
CA ASN A 89 12.09 -12.56 -1.48
C ASN A 89 12.85 -13.56 -0.59
N LYS A 90 12.28 -14.02 0.52
CA LYS A 90 12.90 -15.05 1.39
C LYS A 90 12.27 -16.42 1.30
N LEU A 91 10.94 -16.50 1.14
CA LEU A 91 10.23 -17.77 0.93
C LEU A 91 10.38 -18.24 -0.52
N ALA A 92 10.20 -17.33 -1.47
CA ALA A 92 10.44 -17.54 -2.88
C ALA A 92 10.83 -16.21 -3.53
N GLU A 93 11.71 -16.26 -4.53
CA GLU A 93 12.09 -15.08 -5.31
C GLU A 93 10.85 -14.51 -6.02
N GLY A 94 10.62 -13.21 -5.86
CA GLY A 94 9.45 -12.53 -6.42
C GLY A 94 8.20 -12.60 -5.55
N LEU A 95 8.20 -13.36 -4.44
CA LEU A 95 7.11 -13.38 -3.47
C LEU A 95 7.25 -12.24 -2.46
N LYS A 96 6.16 -11.50 -2.29
CA LYS A 96 5.99 -10.47 -1.27
C LYS A 96 4.70 -10.74 -0.51
N LEU A 97 4.84 -10.98 0.79
CA LEU A 97 3.74 -11.03 1.75
C LEU A 97 3.70 -9.72 2.52
N THR A 98 2.51 -9.22 2.83
CA THR A 98 2.35 -8.01 3.63
C THR A 98 1.14 -8.15 4.53
N LEU A 99 1.33 -7.92 5.81
CA LEU A 99 0.27 -7.85 6.81
C LEU A 99 0.12 -6.40 7.24
N ASP A 100 -1.02 -5.80 6.91
CA ASP A 100 -1.40 -4.47 7.39
C ASP A 100 -2.44 -4.63 8.50
N THR A 101 -2.29 -3.85 9.57
CA THR A 101 -3.27 -3.75 10.65
C THR A 101 -3.52 -2.27 10.92
N ILE A 102 -4.79 -1.89 10.99
CA ILE A 102 -5.22 -0.54 11.30
C ILE A 102 -5.99 -0.59 12.61
N PHE A 103 -5.69 0.34 13.50
CA PHE A 103 -6.37 0.52 14.77
C PHE A 103 -6.73 1.98 14.96
N VAL A 104 -8.00 2.25 15.26
CA VAL A 104 -8.52 3.58 15.58
C VAL A 104 -8.92 3.58 17.06
N PRO A 105 -8.06 4.09 17.97
CA PRO A 105 -8.31 4.09 19.41
C PRO A 105 -9.62 4.80 19.79
N ASN A 106 -9.93 5.91 19.12
CA ASN A 106 -11.12 6.72 19.41
C ASN A 106 -12.44 5.94 19.23
N THR A 107 -12.50 5.01 18.29
CA THR A 107 -13.70 4.21 17.99
C THR A 107 -13.57 2.75 18.38
N GLY A 108 -12.36 2.31 18.75
CA GLY A 108 -12.02 0.90 18.93
C GLY A 108 -11.97 0.08 17.64
N LYS A 109 -12.22 0.69 16.47
CA LYS A 109 -12.25 -0.04 15.19
C LYS A 109 -10.87 -0.61 14.89
N LYS A 110 -10.86 -1.89 14.52
CA LYS A 110 -9.69 -2.64 14.07
C LYS A 110 -9.98 -3.22 12.70
N SER A 111 -9.02 -3.12 11.79
CA SER A 111 -9.08 -3.85 10.53
C SER A 111 -7.72 -4.45 10.22
N GLY A 112 -7.74 -5.58 9.52
CA GLY A 112 -6.54 -6.25 9.03
C GLY A 112 -6.61 -6.36 7.52
N LYS A 113 -5.46 -6.36 6.85
CA LYS A 113 -5.36 -6.66 5.43
C LYS A 113 -4.15 -7.55 5.20
N LEU A 114 -4.40 -8.73 4.67
CA LEU A 114 -3.33 -9.64 4.26
C LEU A 114 -3.15 -9.53 2.75
N LYS A 115 -1.96 -9.17 2.30
CA LYS A 115 -1.61 -9.07 0.89
C LYS A 115 -0.55 -10.11 0.57
N ALA A 116 -0.77 -10.84 -0.51
CA ALA A 116 0.21 -11.74 -1.09
C ALA A 116 0.37 -11.35 -2.56
N SER A 117 1.59 -11.16 -3.02
CA SER A 117 1.90 -10.88 -4.42
C SER A 117 3.10 -11.68 -4.85
N TYR A 118 3.02 -12.26 -6.04
CA TYR A 118 4.08 -13.04 -6.63
C TYR A 118 4.34 -12.53 -8.04
N LYS A 119 5.58 -12.09 -8.26
CA LYS A 119 6.01 -11.46 -9.50
C LYS A 119 7.17 -12.24 -10.11
N ARG A 120 7.07 -12.52 -11.41
CA ARG A 120 8.12 -13.04 -12.28
C ARG A 120 8.22 -12.16 -13.52
N ASP A 121 9.15 -12.47 -14.41
CA ASP A 121 9.45 -11.63 -15.58
C ASP A 121 8.21 -11.38 -16.45
N CYS A 122 7.45 -12.43 -16.78
CA CYS A 122 6.30 -12.36 -17.70
C CYS A 122 4.91 -12.37 -17.05
N PHE A 123 4.83 -12.51 -15.72
CA PHE A 123 3.55 -12.46 -15.02
C PHE A 123 3.68 -11.92 -13.60
N SER A 124 2.58 -11.33 -13.13
CA SER A 124 2.45 -10.81 -11.77
C SER A 124 1.06 -11.15 -11.28
N VAL A 125 0.95 -11.86 -10.16
CA VAL A 125 -0.33 -12.23 -9.57
C VAL A 125 -0.35 -11.80 -8.12
N GLY A 126 -1.53 -11.48 -7.61
CA GLY A 126 -1.68 -11.15 -6.20
C GLY A 126 -3.09 -11.32 -5.69
N SER A 127 -3.17 -11.41 -4.37
CA SER A 127 -4.41 -11.48 -3.61
C SER A 127 -4.29 -10.59 -2.38
N ASN A 128 -5.33 -9.79 -2.12
CA ASN A 128 -5.47 -9.03 -0.90
C ASN A 128 -6.76 -9.46 -0.20
N VAL A 129 -6.66 -9.89 1.05
CA VAL A 129 -7.80 -10.20 1.90
C VAL A 129 -7.94 -9.08 2.91
N ASP A 130 -8.97 -8.26 2.73
CA ASP A 130 -9.40 -7.28 3.71
C ASP A 130 -10.26 -7.95 4.77
N ILE A 131 -9.93 -7.74 6.03
CA ILE A 131 -10.65 -8.26 7.19
C ILE A 131 -11.17 -7.03 7.95
N ASP A 132 -12.44 -6.72 7.75
CA ASP A 132 -13.20 -5.73 8.53
C ASP A 132 -14.30 -6.45 9.32
N PHE A 133 -14.90 -5.77 10.29
CA PHE A 133 -16.03 -6.24 11.08
C PHE A 133 -17.26 -6.61 10.24
N SER A 134 -17.36 -6.09 9.02
CA SER A 134 -18.47 -6.33 8.09
C SER A 134 -18.34 -7.63 7.29
N GLY A 135 -17.24 -8.36 7.43
CA GLY A 135 -16.92 -9.57 6.68
C GLY A 135 -15.72 -9.36 5.73
N PRO A 136 -14.99 -10.44 5.39
CA PRO A 136 -13.79 -10.32 4.58
C PRO A 136 -14.10 -10.03 3.10
N THR A 137 -13.28 -9.19 2.47
CA THR A 137 -13.31 -8.96 1.03
C THR A 137 -12.03 -9.44 0.40
N ILE A 138 -12.14 -10.29 -0.61
CA ILE A 138 -10.99 -10.89 -1.30
C ILE A 138 -10.81 -10.16 -2.63
N TYR A 139 -9.64 -9.58 -2.84
CA TYR A 139 -9.26 -8.94 -4.10
C TYR A 139 -8.19 -9.77 -4.77
N GLY A 140 -8.47 -10.32 -5.95
CA GLY A 140 -7.51 -11.03 -6.77
C GLY A 140 -7.11 -10.20 -7.98
N TRP A 141 -5.87 -10.28 -8.41
CA TRP A 141 -5.45 -9.69 -9.68
C TRP A 141 -4.33 -10.51 -10.33
N ALA A 142 -4.27 -10.43 -11.65
CA ALA A 142 -3.25 -11.06 -12.47
C ALA A 142 -2.89 -10.11 -13.63
N VAL A 143 -1.61 -10.07 -13.97
CA VAL A 143 -1.07 -9.33 -15.11
C VAL A 143 -0.13 -10.26 -15.86
N LEU A 144 -0.28 -10.32 -17.17
CA LEU A 144 0.59 -11.02 -18.10
C LEU A 144 1.29 -9.99 -18.99
N ALA A 145 2.57 -10.22 -19.25
CA ALA A 145 3.37 -9.39 -20.12
C ALA A 145 3.98 -10.24 -21.24
N PHE A 146 3.73 -9.83 -22.49
CA PHE A 146 4.22 -10.52 -23.68
C PHE A 146 4.60 -9.51 -24.75
N GLU A 147 5.85 -9.52 -25.20
CA GLU A 147 6.36 -8.64 -26.29
C GLU A 147 5.96 -7.16 -26.17
N GLY A 148 5.96 -6.61 -24.95
CA GLY A 148 5.58 -5.21 -24.68
C GLY A 148 4.08 -4.98 -24.47
N TRP A 149 3.24 -5.97 -24.74
CA TRP A 149 1.83 -5.96 -24.38
C TRP A 149 1.64 -6.35 -22.92
N LEU A 150 0.65 -5.71 -22.27
CA LEU A 150 0.25 -5.99 -20.90
C LEU A 150 -1.24 -6.29 -20.87
N ALA A 151 -1.62 -7.46 -20.39
CA ALA A 151 -3.01 -7.84 -20.15
C ALA A 151 -3.22 -8.04 -18.65
N GLY A 152 -4.13 -7.28 -18.06
CA GLY A 152 -4.44 -7.33 -16.64
C GLY A 152 -5.89 -7.72 -16.40
N TYR A 153 -6.13 -8.51 -15.35
CA TYR A 153 -7.45 -8.78 -14.80
C TYR A 153 -7.44 -8.54 -13.30
N GLN A 154 -8.50 -7.91 -12.78
CA GLN A 154 -8.73 -7.72 -11.37
C GLN A 154 -10.15 -8.16 -11.04
N MET A 155 -10.31 -8.82 -9.90
CA MET A 155 -11.60 -9.21 -9.34
C MET A 155 -11.63 -8.87 -7.85
N SER A 156 -12.82 -8.60 -7.36
CA SER A 156 -13.11 -8.44 -5.95
C SER A 156 -14.32 -9.29 -5.58
N PHE A 157 -14.27 -9.94 -4.42
CA PHE A 157 -15.33 -10.78 -3.91
C PHE A 157 -15.66 -10.38 -2.48
N ASP A 158 -16.87 -9.85 -2.29
CA ASP A 158 -17.42 -9.52 -0.99
C ASP A 158 -18.09 -10.78 -0.42
N THR A 159 -17.49 -11.38 0.60
CA THR A 159 -18.00 -12.63 1.17
C THR A 159 -19.29 -12.44 1.95
N ALA A 160 -19.53 -11.25 2.52
CA ALA A 160 -20.73 -10.93 3.27
C ALA A 160 -21.96 -10.82 2.35
N LYS A 161 -21.76 -10.32 1.12
CA LYS A 161 -22.81 -10.21 0.10
C LYS A 161 -22.80 -11.33 -0.92
N SER A 162 -21.80 -12.22 -0.85
CA SER A 162 -21.52 -13.25 -1.87
C SER A 162 -21.54 -12.68 -3.29
N LYS A 163 -20.96 -11.49 -3.48
CA LYS A 163 -21.01 -10.73 -4.73
C LYS A 163 -19.62 -10.50 -5.30
N LEU A 164 -19.47 -10.82 -6.58
CA LEU A 164 -18.29 -10.50 -7.38
C LEU A 164 -18.42 -9.09 -7.97
N SER A 165 -17.34 -8.32 -7.97
CA SER A 165 -17.23 -6.99 -8.60
C SER A 165 -15.86 -6.74 -9.19
#